data_AF-A0A377XQI6-F1
#
_entry.id   AF-A0A377XQI6-F1
#
_cell.length_a   1.000
_cell.length_b   1.000
_cell.length_c   1.000
_cell.angle_alpha   90.00
_cell.angle_beta   90.00
_cell.angle_gamma   90.00
#
_symmetry.space_group_name_H-M   'P 1'
#
loop_
_entity.id
_entity.type
_entity.pdbx_description
1 polymer ?
#
loop_
_entity_poly.entity_id
_entity_poly.type
_entity_poly.pdbx_seq_one_letter_code
_entity_poly.pdbx_strand_id
1 'polypeptide(L)'
;MHLSEQILPGVVQMSTGAWYDPLDPNEKGSLDKHGNPNVLTEDRGSSRLGQGCSAQSCWVEIAPWREELPPITAFDPPKFIEV
;
A
#
# COMPACT_ATOMS: atom_id res chain seq x y z
N MET A 1 8.06 -7.87 9.30
CA MET A 1 8.02 -6.73 10.23
C MET A 1 9.43 -6.47 10.73
N HIS A 2 9.90 -5.23 10.68
CA HIS A 2 11.20 -4.83 11.23
C HIS A 2 10.96 -3.94 12.45
N LEU A 3 11.54 -4.29 13.60
CA LEU A 3 11.45 -3.52 14.83
C LEU A 3 12.71 -2.66 14.99
N SER A 4 12.55 -1.37 15.26
CA SER A 4 13.65 -0.43 15.38
C SER A 4 13.34 0.65 16.43
N GLU A 5 14.35 1.04 17.20
CA GLU A 5 14.28 2.16 18.16
C GLU A 5 14.43 3.54 17.47
N GLN A 6 14.65 3.56 16.15
CA GLN A 6 14.83 4.81 15.38
C GLN A 6 13.51 5.50 15.01
N ILE A 7 12.36 4.89 15.35
CA ILE A 7 11.02 5.41 15.06
C ILE A 7 10.28 5.65 16.38
N LEU A 8 9.51 6.74 16.45
CA LEU A 8 8.73 7.10 17.64
C LEU A 8 7.65 6.04 17.95
N PRO A 9 7.30 5.84 19.24
CA PRO A 9 6.15 5.04 19.61
C PRO A 9 4.87 5.53 18.92
N GLY A 10 4.10 4.59 18.35
CA GLY A 10 2.87 4.90 17.61
C GLY A 10 3.07 5.31 16.15
N VAL A 11 4.32 5.31 15.65
CA VAL A 11 4.64 5.61 14.24
C VAL A 11 5.13 4.35 13.55
N VAL A 12 4.69 4.14 12.30
CA VAL A 12 5.21 3.13 11.39
C VAL A 12 5.77 3.79 10.14
N GLN A 13 6.82 3.21 9.56
CA GLN A 13 7.42 3.69 8.33
C GLN A 13 7.27 2.63 7.24
N MET A 14 6.76 3.04 6.08
CA MET A 14 6.73 2.27 4.84
C MET A 14 7.30 3.13 3.72
N SER A 15 8.23 2.57 2.95
CA SER A 15 8.87 3.31 1.86
C SER A 15 7.94 3.32 0.65
N THR A 16 7.84 4.48 -0.02
CA THR A 16 7.10 4.58 -1.28
C THR A 16 7.84 3.86 -2.41
N GLY A 17 7.11 3.50 -3.47
CA GLY A 17 7.68 2.90 -4.69
C GLY A 17 7.46 1.39 -4.84
N ALA A 18 6.88 0.72 -3.85
CA ALA A 18 6.42 -0.66 -4.01
C ALA A 18 5.34 -0.74 -5.10
N TRP A 19 5.43 -1.76 -5.96
CA TRP A 19 4.46 -2.01 -7.02
C TRP A 19 3.12 -2.45 -6.41
N TYR A 20 2.01 -1.99 -6.98
CA TYR A 20 0.67 -2.40 -6.56
C TYR A 20 0.33 -3.78 -7.12
N ASP A 21 -0.08 -4.72 -6.26
CA ASP A 21 -0.36 -6.11 -6.62
C ASP A 21 -1.67 -6.60 -5.97
N PRO A 22 -2.84 -6.23 -6.53
CA PRO A 22 -4.13 -6.60 -5.96
C PRO A 22 -4.35 -8.11 -6.00
N LEU A 23 -4.93 -8.66 -4.94
CA LEU A 23 -5.40 -10.05 -4.89
C LEU A 23 -6.45 -10.34 -5.99
N ASP A 24 -7.44 -9.47 -6.15
CA ASP A 24 -8.37 -9.47 -7.29
C ASP A 24 -8.37 -8.08 -7.96
N PRO A 25 -7.88 -7.95 -9.21
CA PRO A 25 -7.88 -6.67 -9.93
C PRO A 25 -9.27 -6.17 -10.31
N ASN A 26 -10.31 -7.01 -10.26
CA ASN A 26 -11.69 -6.62 -10.57
C ASN A 26 -12.46 -6.18 -9.31
N GLU A 27 -11.92 -6.38 -8.12
CA GLU A 27 -12.54 -5.99 -6.85
C GLU A 27 -11.98 -4.65 -6.36
N LYS A 28 -12.85 -3.65 -6.22
CA LYS A 28 -12.46 -2.35 -5.67
C LYS A 28 -12.08 -2.51 -4.20
N GLY A 29 -10.87 -2.05 -3.85
CA GLY A 29 -10.37 -2.16 -2.49
C GLY A 29 -9.86 -3.55 -2.13
N SER A 30 -9.60 -4.40 -3.14
CA SER A 30 -8.88 -5.65 -2.95
C SER A 30 -7.59 -5.43 -2.16
N LEU A 31 -7.24 -6.42 -1.35
CA LEU A 31 -5.97 -6.47 -0.63
C LEU A 31 -4.80 -6.31 -1.62
N ASP A 32 -3.89 -5.39 -1.33
CA ASP A 32 -2.59 -5.33 -1.98
C ASP A 32 -1.63 -6.30 -1.31
N LYS A 33 -1.14 -7.28 -2.07
CA LYS A 33 -0.29 -8.35 -1.56
C LYS A 33 1.16 -7.88 -1.36
N HIS A 34 1.61 -6.90 -2.15
CA HIS A 34 3.01 -6.49 -2.19
C HIS A 34 3.34 -5.34 -1.22
N GLY A 35 2.39 -4.44 -0.96
CA GLY A 35 2.49 -3.45 0.12
C GLY A 35 2.84 -2.03 -0.33
N ASN A 36 2.19 -1.54 -1.38
CA ASN A 36 2.24 -0.14 -1.78
C ASN A 36 1.57 0.75 -0.72
N PRO A 37 2.30 1.65 -0.04
CA PRO A 37 1.72 2.45 1.05
C PRO A 37 0.62 3.42 0.58
N ASN A 38 0.60 3.78 -0.71
CA ASN A 38 -0.39 4.73 -1.23
C ASN A 38 -1.80 4.12 -1.34
N VAL A 39 -1.98 2.81 -1.19
CA VAL A 39 -3.31 2.20 -1.08
C VAL A 39 -4.04 2.62 0.20
N LEU A 40 -3.31 3.12 1.20
CA LEU A 40 -3.83 3.55 2.50
C LEU A 40 -4.04 5.07 2.58
N THR A 41 -3.51 5.84 1.63
CA THR A 41 -3.49 7.31 1.71
C THR A 41 -4.74 7.93 1.10
N GLU A 42 -5.26 8.99 1.71
CA GLU A 42 -6.38 9.75 1.15
C GLU A 42 -5.95 10.63 -0.03
N ASP A 43 -6.75 10.63 -1.10
CA ASP A 43 -6.63 11.57 -2.20
C ASP A 43 -7.40 12.87 -1.89
N ARG A 44 -6.73 13.78 -1.20
CA ARG A 44 -7.29 15.09 -0.80
C ARG A 44 -6.27 16.20 -0.97
N GLY A 45 -6.73 17.36 -1.43
CA GLY A 45 -5.91 18.57 -1.51
C GLY A 45 -5.64 19.18 -0.13
N SER A 46 -4.44 19.72 0.07
CA SER A 46 -3.98 20.28 1.36
C SER A 46 -4.85 21.41 1.92
N SER A 47 -5.42 22.24 1.06
CA SER A 47 -6.36 23.32 1.43
C SER A 47 -7.09 23.83 0.18
N ARG A 48 -8.16 24.62 0.38
CA ARG A 48 -8.89 25.29 -0.71
C ARG A 48 -7.97 26.11 -1.63
N LEU A 49 -6.94 26.74 -1.08
CA LEU A 49 -6.00 27.59 -1.81
C LEU A 49 -4.88 26.78 -2.47
N GLY A 50 -4.17 25.97 -1.69
CA GLY A 50 -2.93 25.33 -2.14
C GLY A 50 -3.13 24.11 -3.04
N GLN A 51 -4.19 23.33 -2.82
CA GLN A 51 -4.51 22.10 -3.59
C GLN A 51 -3.31 21.14 -3.81
N GLY A 52 -2.34 21.17 -2.91
CA GLY A 52 -1.16 20.30 -2.98
C GLY A 52 -1.43 18.92 -2.40
N CYS A 53 -0.51 17.98 -2.65
CA CYS A 53 -0.58 16.62 -2.11
C CYS A 53 -0.55 16.63 -0.56
N SER A 54 -1.40 15.82 0.07
CA SER A 54 -1.41 15.58 1.52
C SER A 54 -1.32 14.10 1.91
N ALA A 55 -0.72 13.25 1.06
CA ALA A 55 -0.70 11.79 1.25
C ALA A 55 -0.01 11.33 2.55
N GLN A 56 0.93 12.10 3.10
CA GLN A 56 1.63 11.76 4.33
C GLN A 56 0.82 12.06 5.62
N SER A 57 -0.35 12.67 5.48
CA SER A 57 -1.33 12.77 6.56
C SER A 57 -2.22 11.53 6.54
N CYS A 58 -1.76 10.43 7.13
CA CYS A 58 -2.44 9.14 7.09
C CYS A 58 -2.45 8.49 8.48
N TRP A 59 -3.61 7.92 8.86
CA TRP A 59 -3.78 7.12 10.06
C TRP A 59 -4.04 5.67 9.65
N VAL A 60 -3.39 4.74 10.36
CA VAL A 60 -3.50 3.31 10.10
C VAL A 60 -3.61 2.55 11.41
N GLU A 61 -4.22 1.37 11.34
CA GLU A 61 -4.15 0.34 12.38
C GLU A 61 -3.33 -0.83 11.83
N ILE A 62 -2.60 -1.53 12.69
CA ILE A 62 -1.83 -2.72 12.30
C ILE A 62 -2.30 -3.94 13.09
N ALA A 63 -2.48 -5.06 12.40
CA ALA A 63 -2.82 -6.34 13.00
C ALA A 63 -1.92 -7.45 12.44
N PRO A 64 -1.63 -8.49 13.22
CA PRO A 64 -0.92 -9.66 12.70
C PRO A 64 -1.79 -10.37 11.66
N TRP A 65 -1.22 -10.62 10.48
CA TRP A 65 -1.81 -11.53 9.49
C TRP A 65 -1.71 -12.97 10.00
N ARG A 66 -2.82 -13.70 10.01
CA ARG A 66 -2.92 -15.06 10.60
C ARG A 66 -3.23 -16.16 9.58
N GLU A 67 -3.37 -15.79 8.32
CA GLU A 67 -3.67 -16.72 7.23
C GLU A 67 -2.39 -17.01 6.42
N GLU A 68 -2.50 -17.91 5.45
CA GLU A 68 -1.43 -18.11 4.48
C GLU A 68 -1.21 -16.83 3.67
N LEU A 69 0.05 -16.53 3.33
CA LEU A 69 0.37 -15.35 2.53
C LEU A 69 0.06 -15.64 1.06
N PRO A 70 -0.72 -14.79 0.36
CA PRO A 70 -0.91 -14.95 -1.06
C PRO A 70 0.42 -14.73 -1.82
N PRO A 71 0.62 -15.39 -2.97
CA PRO A 71 1.84 -15.20 -3.75
C PRO A 71 1.91 -13.78 -4.32
N ILE A 72 3.11 -13.18 -4.26
CA ILE A 72 3.41 -11.90 -4.90
C ILE A 72 3.54 -12.14 -6.40
N THR A 73 2.73 -11.42 -7.18
CA THR A 73 2.71 -11.49 -8.66
C THR A 73 3.09 -10.17 -9.32
N ALA A 74 3.44 -9.15 -8.53
CA ALA A 74 3.83 -7.82 -9.01
C ALA A 74 4.96 -7.84 -10.05
N PHE A 75 5.83 -8.85 -9.97
CA PHE A 75 7.02 -9.00 -10.80
C PHE A 75 6.88 -10.07 -11.89
N ASP A 76 5.73 -10.75 -11.92
CA ASP A 76 5.47 -11.77 -12.93
C ASP A 76 5.14 -11.09 -14.27
N PRO A 77 5.57 -11.68 -15.39
CA PRO A 77 5.14 -11.20 -16.70
C PRO A 77 3.62 -11.39 -16.86
N PRO A 78 2.96 -10.51 -17.64
CA PRO A 78 1.55 -10.72 -17.98
C PRO A 78 1.38 -12.00 -18.81
N LYS A 79 0.16 -12.54 -18.81
CA LYS A 79 -0.19 -13.62 -19.72
C LYS A 79 -0.18 -13.11 -21.16
N PHE A 80 0.66 -13.71 -21.99
CA PHE A 80 0.63 -13.48 -23.43
C PHE A 80 -0.59 -14.18 -24.04
N ILE A 81 -1.31 -13.50 -24.93
CA ILE A 81 -2.40 -14.08 -25.71
C ILE A 81 -1.90 -14.31 -27.14
N GLU A 82 -2.15 -15.50 -27.69
CA GLU A 82 -1.96 -15.76 -29.11
C GLU A 82 -3.13 -15.15 -29.89
N VAL A 83 -2.81 -14.49 -31.00
CA VAL A 83 -3.77 -13.81 -31.90
C VAL A 83 -3.99 -14.65 -33.15
#